data_AF-A0A6L9F346-F1
#
_entry.id   AF-A0A6L9F346-F1
#
_cell.length_a   1.000
_cell.length_b   1.000
_cell.length_c   1.000
_cell.angle_alpha   90.00
_cell.angle_beta   90.00
_cell.angle_gamma   90.00
#
_symmetry.space_group_name_H-M   'P 1'
#
loop_
_entity.id
_entity.type
_entity.pdbx_description
1 polymer ?
#
loop_
_entity_poly.entity_id
_entity_poly.type
_entity_poly.pdbx_seq_one_letter_code
_entity_poly.pdbx_strand_id
1 'polypeptide(L)'
;MEDRNQQRYKDAHKRVKEIKGFYIHLIVFIIMNTFILVNIYISKRYDNENFWEFGSFFTFFAWGIGLLIHGFSVSNYSFLWGENWEERKIKEFMDKEGNE
;
A
#
# COMPACT_ATOMS: atom_id res chain seq x y z
N MET A 1 -21.01 26.77 7.09
CA MET A 1 -19.60 26.75 6.61
C MET A 1 -18.70 26.03 7.62
N GLU A 2 -18.94 26.18 8.93
CA GLU A 2 -18.25 25.45 10.01
C GLU A 2 -18.26 23.92 9.85
N ASP A 3 -19.42 23.31 9.57
CA ASP A 3 -19.55 21.84 9.45
C ASP A 3 -18.70 21.26 8.32
N ARG A 4 -18.59 21.98 7.20
CA ARG A 4 -17.79 21.56 6.05
C ARG A 4 -16.30 21.53 6.39
N ASN A 5 -15.82 22.46 7.21
CA ASN A 5 -14.43 22.49 7.67
C ASN A 5 -14.15 21.40 8.71
N GLN A 6 -15.08 21.12 9.62
CA GLN A 6 -14.95 20.01 10.57
C GLN A 6 -14.93 18.65 9.89
N GLN A 7 -15.77 18.43 8.88
CA GLN A 7 -15.80 17.19 8.08
C GLN A 7 -14.44 16.97 7.39
N ARG A 8 -13.94 17.99 6.67
CA ARG A 8 -12.64 17.93 5.99
C ARG A 8 -11.47 17.65 6.94
N TYR A 9 -11.51 18.23 8.13
CA TYR A 9 -10.50 17.98 9.16
C TYR A 9 -10.53 16.53 9.67
N LYS A 10 -11.73 15.98 9.91
CA LYS A 10 -11.89 14.56 10.29
C LYS A 10 -11.40 13.61 9.20
N ASP A 11 -11.71 13.90 7.94
CA ASP A 11 -11.27 13.10 6.80
C ASP A 11 -9.75 13.13 6.64
N ALA A 12 -9.13 14.32 6.75
CA ALA A 12 -7.68 14.46 6.73
C ALA A 12 -7.03 13.68 7.89
N HIS A 13 -7.61 13.74 9.09
CA HIS A 13 -7.09 13.01 10.25
C HIS A 13 -7.18 11.48 10.08
N LYS A 14 -8.31 10.98 9.56
CA LYS A 14 -8.49 9.56 9.23
C LYS A 14 -7.45 9.08 8.23
N ARG A 15 -7.21 9.86 7.16
CA ARG A 15 -6.19 9.57 6.14
C ARG A 15 -4.79 9.47 6.74
N VAL A 16 -4.39 10.43 7.58
CA VAL A 16 -3.07 10.41 8.24
C VAL A 16 -2.92 9.16 9.11
N LYS A 17 -3.99 8.73 9.80
CA LYS A 17 -3.98 7.51 10.61
C LYS A 17 -3.80 6.25 9.75
N GLU A 18 -4.49 6.16 8.62
CA GLU A 18 -4.37 5.03 7.68
C GLU A 18 -2.97 4.95 7.07
N ILE A 19 -2.41 6.08 6.62
CA ILE A 19 -1.04 6.17 6.09
C ILE A 19 -0.02 5.73 7.14
N LYS A 20 -0.13 6.22 8.39
CA LYS A 20 0.74 5.78 9.49
C LYS A 20 0.61 4.28 9.76
N GLY A 21 -0.61 3.75 9.71
CA GLY A 21 -0.87 2.31 9.83
C GLY A 21 -0.16 1.51 8.74
N PHE A 22 -0.23 1.95 7.48
CA PHE A 22 0.47 1.32 6.37
C PHE A 22 1.99 1.31 6.55
N TYR A 23 2.59 2.44 6.97
CA TYR A 23 4.04 2.49 7.23
C TYR A 23 4.50 1.49 8.29
N ILE A 24 3.72 1.29 9.35
CA ILE A 24 4.01 0.27 10.36
C ILE A 24 4.01 -1.13 9.73
N HIS A 25 2.99 -1.45 8.93
CA HIS A 25 2.92 -2.73 8.22
C HIS A 25 4.08 -2.93 7.26
N LEU A 26 4.48 -1.89 6.52
CA LEU A 26 5.63 -1.92 5.60
C LEU A 26 6.94 -2.18 6.35
N ILE A 27 7.17 -1.49 7.48
CA ILE A 27 8.37 -1.69 8.29
C ILE A 27 8.42 -3.13 8.83
N VAL A 28 7.31 -3.61 9.40
CA VAL A 28 7.22 -5.00 9.90
C VAL A 28 7.46 -6.00 8.77
N PHE A 29 6.88 -5.75 7.58
CA PHE A 29 7.11 -6.59 6.41
C PHE A 29 8.59 -6.66 6.04
N ILE A 30 9.30 -5.53 5.98
CA ILE A 30 10.73 -5.49 5.63
C ILE A 30 11.56 -6.25 6.66
N ILE A 31 11.34 -6.00 7.96
CA ILE A 31 12.12 -6.62 9.03
C ILE A 31 11.89 -8.14 9.04
N MET A 32 10.64 -8.58 9.01
CA MET A 32 10.32 -10.02 9.09
C MET A 32 10.79 -10.77 7.85
N ASN A 33 10.60 -10.21 6.65
CA ASN A 33 11.08 -10.87 5.43
C ASN A 33 12.60 -10.91 5.36
N THR A 34 13.30 -9.85 5.79
CA THR A 34 14.77 -9.88 5.87
C THR A 34 15.22 -10.99 6.82
N PHE A 35 14.60 -11.10 8.00
CA PHE A 35 14.91 -12.16 8.96
C PHE A 35 14.66 -13.57 8.39
N ILE A 36 13.53 -13.78 7.72
CA ILE A 36 13.19 -15.06 7.07
C ILE A 36 14.19 -15.40 5.96
N LEU A 37 14.48 -14.45 5.06
CA LEU A 37 15.42 -14.68 3.96
C LEU A 37 16.83 -15.01 4.47
N VAL A 38 17.29 -14.33 5.53
CA VAL A 38 18.57 -14.63 6.17
C VAL A 38 18.58 -16.04 6.76
N ASN A 39 17.50 -16.46 7.44
CA ASN A 39 17.39 -17.83 7.97
C ASN A 39 17.39 -18.88 6.86
N ILE A 40 16.63 -18.67 5.79
CA ILE A 40 16.60 -19.58 4.63
C ILE A 40 17.99 -19.66 3.98
N TYR A 41 18.67 -18.51 3.84
CA TYR A 41 20.03 -18.46 3.30
C TYR A 41 21.01 -19.28 4.14
N ILE A 42 20.99 -19.12 5.46
CA ILE A 42 21.87 -19.86 6.37
C ILE A 42 21.56 -21.36 6.31
N SER A 43 20.28 -21.75 6.36
CA SER A 43 19.85 -23.16 6.29
C SER A 43 20.30 -23.81 4.99
N LYS A 44 19.97 -23.22 3.84
CA LYS A 44 20.34 -23.78 2.54
C LYS A 44 21.84 -23.81 2.33
N ARG A 45 22.59 -22.84 2.88
CA ARG A 45 24.06 -22.84 2.82
C ARG A 45 24.66 -24.01 3.61
N TYR A 46 24.04 -24.39 4.73
CA TYR A 46 24.45 -25.53 5.56
C TYR A 46 24.18 -26.87 4.86
N ASP A 47 23.01 -27.00 4.23
CA ASP A 47 22.59 -28.21 3.50
C ASP A 47 23.15 -28.28 2.06
N ASN A 48 23.99 -27.32 1.66
CA ASN A 48 24.55 -27.19 0.31
C ASN A 48 23.47 -27.10 -0.80
N GLU A 49 22.30 -26.56 -0.46
CA GLU A 49 21.18 -26.34 -1.36
C GLU A 49 21.23 -24.97 -2.06
N ASN A 50 20.53 -24.87 -3.19
CA ASN A 50 20.42 -23.61 -3.92
C ASN A 50 19.45 -22.64 -3.23
N PHE A 51 19.99 -21.52 -2.74
CA PHE A 51 19.18 -20.43 -2.17
C PHE A 51 18.29 -19.74 -3.21
N TRP A 52 18.76 -19.60 -4.44
CA TRP A 52 18.08 -18.84 -5.50
C TRP A 52 16.83 -19.51 -6.11
N GLU A 53 16.32 -20.56 -5.47
CA GLU A 53 15.09 -21.23 -5.86
C GLU A 53 13.86 -20.38 -5.55
N PHE A 54 12.82 -20.50 -6.38
CA PHE A 54 11.57 -19.75 -6.24
C PHE A 54 10.92 -19.93 -4.85
N GLY A 55 11.04 -21.13 -4.26
CA GLY A 55 10.51 -21.43 -2.93
C GLY A 55 11.09 -20.54 -1.84
N SER A 56 12.36 -20.13 -1.93
CA SER A 56 13.00 -19.25 -0.94
C SER A 56 12.36 -17.86 -0.88
N PHE A 57 11.75 -17.42 -1.98
CA PHE A 57 11.14 -16.09 -2.11
C PHE A 57 9.61 -16.13 -2.08
N PHE A 58 8.99 -17.31 -2.08
CA PHE A 58 7.53 -17.45 -2.16
C PHE A 58 6.82 -16.66 -1.05
N THR A 59 7.30 -16.76 0.20
CA THR A 59 6.75 -16.02 1.34
C THR A 59 6.81 -14.51 1.12
N PHE A 60 7.94 -14.00 0.61
CA PHE A 60 8.12 -12.59 0.29
C PHE A 60 7.14 -12.12 -0.78
N PHE A 61 6.98 -12.89 -1.86
CA PHE A 61 6.06 -12.53 -2.94
C PHE A 61 4.59 -12.60 -2.52
N ALA A 62 4.17 -13.67 -1.83
CA ALA A 62 2.79 -13.83 -1.38
C ALA A 62 2.36 -12.68 -0.44
N TRP A 63 3.20 -12.35 0.55
CA TRP A 63 2.92 -11.25 1.46
C TRP A 63 3.11 -9.88 0.81
N GLY A 64 4.08 -9.76 -0.10
CA GLY A 64 4.34 -8.55 -0.86
C GLY A 64 3.14 -8.11 -1.70
N ILE A 65 2.43 -9.06 -2.33
CA ILE A 65 1.19 -8.78 -3.07
C ILE A 65 0.12 -8.21 -2.13
N GLY A 66 -0.09 -8.82 -0.96
CA GLY A 66 -1.05 -8.32 0.03
C GLY A 66 -0.70 -6.90 0.51
N LEU A 67 0.59 -6.63 0.74
CA LEU A 67 1.07 -5.31 1.12
C LEU A 67 0.89 -4.27 0.00
N LEU A 68 1.16 -4.65 -1.26
CA LEU A 68 0.92 -3.78 -2.42
C LEU A 68 -0.56 -3.41 -2.52
N ILE A 69 -1.47 -4.38 -2.41
CA ILE A 69 -2.92 -4.13 -2.43
C ILE A 69 -3.33 -3.19 -1.27
N HIS A 70 -2.82 -3.41 -0.06
CA HIS A 70 -3.09 -2.53 1.07
C HIS A 70 -2.54 -1.11 0.83
N GLY A 71 -1.34 -1.01 0.27
CA GLY A 71 -0.72 0.24 -0.15
C GLY A 71 -1.55 0.99 -1.18
N PHE A 72 -2.07 0.31 -2.20
CA PHE A 72 -3.00 0.89 -3.17
C PHE A 72 -4.33 1.34 -2.54
N SER A 73 -4.82 0.64 -1.51
CA SER A 73 -6.03 1.04 -0.80
C SER A 73 -5.84 2.26 0.10
N VAL A 74 -4.64 2.44 0.67
CA VAL A 74 -4.33 3.54 1.60
C VAL A 74 -3.76 4.76 0.86
N SER A 75 -2.98 4.54 -0.20
CA SER A 75 -2.54 5.62 -1.09
C SER A 75 -3.74 6.02 -1.92
N ASN A 76 -4.28 7.21 -1.67
CA ASN A 76 -5.31 7.76 -2.53
C ASN A 76 -4.79 7.74 -3.98
N TYR A 77 -5.56 7.21 -4.94
CA TYR A 77 -5.18 7.08 -6.36
C TYR A 77 -4.59 8.39 -6.94
N SER A 78 -5.00 9.52 -6.35
CA SER A 78 -4.48 10.88 -6.55
C SER A 78 -2.96 11.05 -6.42
N PHE A 79 -2.25 10.28 -5.59
CA PHE A 79 -0.78 10.38 -5.52
C PHE A 79 -0.11 9.78 -6.76
N LEU A 80 -0.67 8.70 -7.31
CA LEU A 80 -0.14 8.02 -8.49
C LEU A 80 -0.60 8.67 -9.81
N TRP A 81 -1.78 9.30 -9.82
CA TRP A 81 -2.39 9.89 -11.03
C TRP A 81 -2.45 11.42 -11.01
N GLY A 82 -1.99 12.05 -9.93
CA GLY A 82 -2.01 13.50 -9.72
C GLY A 82 -3.40 14.04 -9.35
N GLU A 83 -3.43 15.10 -8.54
CA GLU A 83 -4.66 15.82 -8.13
C GLU A 83 -5.56 16.20 -9.33
N ASN A 84 -4.92 16.47 -10.47
CA ASN A 84 -5.57 16.75 -11.75
C ASN A 84 -6.46 15.63 -12.30
N TRP A 85 -6.18 14.35 -11.98
CA TRP A 85 -7.02 13.24 -12.45
C TRP A 85 -8.32 13.15 -11.65
N GLU A 86 -8.25 13.34 -10.34
CA GLU A 86 -9.41 13.27 -9.45
C GLU A 86 -10.38 14.42 -9.77
N GLU A 87 -9.86 15.65 -9.92
CA GLU A 87 -10.66 16.80 -10.40
C GLU A 87 -11.28 16.55 -11.77
N ARG A 88 -10.51 15.99 -12.73
CA ARG A 88 -11.05 15.65 -14.06
C ARG A 88 -12.19 14.67 -13.98
N LYS A 89 -12.07 13.61 -13.16
CA LYS A 89 -13.11 12.58 -13.06
C LYS A 89 -14.36 13.09 -12.37
N ILE A 90 -14.22 13.90 -11.32
CA ILE A 90 -15.36 14.56 -10.68
C ILE A 90 -16.09 15.46 -11.68
N LYS A 91 -15.35 16.24 -12.47
CA LYS A 91 -15.93 17.06 -13.54
C LYS A 91 -16.65 16.21 -14.59
N GLU A 92 -16.05 15.10 -15.02
CA GLU A 92 -16.64 14.17 -15.99
C GLU A 92 -17.92 13.49 -15.48
N PHE A 93 -18.01 13.22 -14.17
CA PHE A 93 -19.23 12.68 -13.54
C PHE A 93 -20.32 13.75 -13.43
N MET A 94 -19.98 14.97 -13.00
CA MET A 94 -20.95 16.09 -12.92
C MET A 94 -21.48 16.48 -14.31
N ASP A 95 -20.63 16.48 -15.33
CA ASP A 95 -21.04 16.76 -16.72
C ASP A 95 -21.92 15.63 -17.30
N LYS A 96 -21.83 14.41 -16.78
CA LYS A 96 -22.70 13.28 -17.17
C LYS A 96 -24.05 13.30 -16.45
N GLU A 97 -24.09 13.66 -15.17
CA GLU A 97 -25.33 13.78 -14.42
C GLU A 97 -26.12 15.06 -14.75
N GLY A 98 -25.46 16.14 -15.18
CA GLY A 98 -26.11 17.38 -15.60
C GLY A 98 -26.62 17.39 -17.05
N ASN A 99 -26.46 16.28 -17.79
CA ASN A 99 -26.93 16.13 -19.17
C ASN A 99 -28.08 15.11 -19.30
N GLU A 100 -28.70 14.74 -18.17
CA GLU A 100 -30.08 14.24 -18.07
C GLU A 100 -30.95 15.28 -17.35
#